data_AF-A0A9X4NJF3-F1
#
_entry.id   AF-A0A9X4NJF3-F1
#
_cell.length_a   1.000
_cell.length_b   1.000
_cell.length_c   1.000
_cell.angle_alpha   90.00
_cell.angle_beta   90.00
_cell.angle_gamma   90.00
#
_symmetry.space_group_name_H-M   'P 1'
#
loop_
_entity.id
_entity.type
_entity.pdbx_description
1 polymer ?
#
loop_
_entity_poly.entity_id
_entity_poly.type
_entity_poly.pdbx_seq_one_letter_code
_entity_poly.pdbx_strand_id
1 'polypeptide(L)' 'MASRTRRKTEFGNGYRNWNNVEEKLLYEYSIKGLTDSEIAQKMDRSVSAIVNRRYVLRERDEWDKIAKEC' A
#
# COMPACT_ATOMS: atom_id res chain seq x y z
N MET A 1 -17.22 -8.67 20.70
CA MET A 1 -15.84 -8.38 20.24
C MET A 1 -15.78 -8.72 18.76
N ALA A 2 -15.66 -7.73 17.86
CA ALA A 2 -15.64 -7.98 16.42
C ALA A 2 -14.34 -8.69 16.03
N SER A 3 -14.44 -9.98 15.75
CA SER A 3 -13.35 -10.81 15.25
C SER A 3 -12.81 -10.22 13.95
N ARG A 4 -11.57 -9.72 13.96
CA ARG A 4 -10.83 -9.36 12.73
C ARG A 4 -10.41 -10.65 12.04
N THR A 5 -11.35 -11.33 11.39
CA THR A 5 -11.06 -12.48 10.54
C THR A 5 -10.16 -11.99 9.41
N ARG A 6 -8.87 -12.36 9.42
CA ARG A 6 -8.00 -12.16 8.25
C ARG A 6 -8.61 -12.95 7.09
N ARG A 7 -9.22 -12.26 6.12
CA ARG A 7 -9.63 -12.88 4.86
C ARG A 7 -8.37 -13.41 4.19
N LYS A 8 -8.24 -14.73 4.12
CA LYS A 8 -7.26 -15.38 3.24
C LYS A 8 -7.72 -15.12 1.81
N THR A 9 -6.99 -14.32 1.07
CA THR A 9 -7.18 -14.18 -0.38
C THR A 9 -6.86 -15.52 -1.06
N GLU A 10 -7.59 -15.86 -2.12
CA GLU A 10 -7.50 -17.14 -2.85
C GLU A 10 -6.10 -17.40 -3.47
N PHE A 11 -5.26 -16.37 -3.56
CA PHE A 11 -3.85 -16.48 -3.94
C PHE A 11 -3.01 -16.80 -2.71
N GLY A 12 -2.85 -18.10 -2.42
CA GLY A 12 -2.15 -18.58 -1.24
C GLY A 12 -0.73 -18.01 -1.10
N ASN A 13 -0.35 -17.63 0.13
CA ASN A 13 0.98 -17.32 0.71
C ASN A 13 2.14 -16.73 -0.15
N GLY A 14 1.93 -16.38 -1.42
CA GLY A 14 2.90 -15.72 -2.28
C GLY A 14 2.97 -14.25 -1.89
N TYR A 15 4.16 -13.80 -1.52
CA TYR A 15 4.40 -12.37 -1.31
C TYR A 15 4.13 -11.65 -2.64
N ARG A 16 3.01 -10.92 -2.72
CA ARG A 16 2.72 -10.03 -3.85
C ARG A 16 3.70 -8.84 -3.76
N ASN A 17 4.80 -8.95 -4.49
CA ASN A 17 5.83 -7.90 -4.56
C ASN A 17 5.22 -6.56 -4.98
N TRP A 18 5.80 -5.47 -4.49
CA TRP A 18 5.46 -4.11 -4.92
C TRP A 18 6.25 -3.79 -6.18
N ASN A 19 5.56 -3.30 -7.21
CA ASN A 19 6.20 -2.77 -8.40
C ASN A 19 6.22 -1.23 -8.39
N ASN A 20 7.10 -0.62 -9.19
CA ASN A 20 7.25 0.83 -9.24
C ASN A 20 5.93 1.56 -9.61
N VAL A 21 5.06 0.93 -10.40
CA VAL A 21 3.76 1.50 -10.79
C VAL A 21 2.81 1.56 -9.60
N GLU A 22 2.74 0.49 -8.81
CA GLU A 22 1.95 0.42 -7.58
C GLU A 22 2.46 1.44 -6.55
N GLU A 23 3.76 1.67 -6.48
CA GLU A 23 4.33 2.66 -5.57
C GLU A 23 4.01 4.10 -5.97
N LYS A 24 4.04 4.40 -7.28
CA LYS A 24 3.55 5.67 -7.81
C LYS A 24 2.07 5.86 -7.51
N LEU A 25 1.23 4.85 -7.73
CA LEU A 25 -0.20 4.89 -7.38
C LEU A 25 -0.43 5.10 -5.88
N LEU A 26 0.35 4.43 -5.03
CA LEU A 26 0.29 4.60 -3.58
C LEU A 26 0.63 6.04 -3.18
N TYR A 27 1.67 6.62 -3.77
CA TYR A 27 2.04 8.01 -3.56
C TYR A 27 0.94 8.96 -4.03
N GLU A 28 0.44 8.80 -5.26
CA GLU A 28 -0.63 9.61 -5.83
C GLU A 28 -1.91 9.60 -4.98
N TYR A 29 -2.34 8.43 -4.49
CA TYR A 29 -3.52 8.38 -3.64
C TYR A 29 -3.25 8.99 -2.26
N SER A 30 -2.04 8.86 -1.75
CA SER A 30 -1.66 9.49 -0.48
C SER A 30 -1.65 11.02 -0.57
N ILE A 31 -1.18 11.61 -1.68
CA ILE A 31 -1.19 13.07 -1.89
C ILE A 31 -2.60 13.61 -2.16
N LYS A 32 -3.48 12.79 -2.77
CA LYS A 32 -4.91 13.09 -2.95
C LYS A 32 -5.69 13.06 -1.62
N GLY A 33 -5.03 12.71 -0.51
CA GLY A 33 -5.64 12.67 0.83
C GLY A 33 -6.53 11.45 1.07
N LEU A 34 -6.42 10.40 0.27
CA LEU A 34 -7.19 9.17 0.50
C LEU A 34 -6.71 8.49 1.77
N THR A 35 -7.65 7.90 2.50
CA THR A 35 -7.36 7.07 3.67
C THR A 35 -6.76 5.73 3.26
N ASP A 36 -6.03 5.09 4.16
CA ASP A 36 -5.41 3.78 3.89
C ASP A 36 -6.43 2.70 3.51
N SER A 37 -7.65 2.82 4.03
CA SER A 37 -8.76 1.93 3.70
C SER A 37 -9.26 2.10 2.27
N GLU A 38 -9.29 3.34 1.76
CA GLU A 38 -9.69 3.63 0.38
C GLU A 38 -8.58 3.24 -0.60
N ILE A 39 -7.33 3.52 -0.24
CA ILE A 39 -6.15 3.11 -1.03
C ILE A 39 -6.10 1.59 -1.13
N ALA A 40 -6.27 0.89 -0.02
CA ALA A 40 -6.33 -0.58 0.03
C ALA A 40 -7.39 -1.14 -0.92
N GLN A 41 -8.60 -0.56 -0.93
CA GLN A 41 -9.67 -0.96 -1.83
C GLN A 41 -9.34 -0.69 -3.30
N LYS A 42 -8.80 0.50 -3.62
CA LYS A 42 -8.42 0.87 -4.99
C LYS A 42 -7.29 0.02 -5.55
N MET A 43 -6.35 -0.38 -4.70
CA MET A 43 -5.16 -1.15 -5.09
C MET A 43 -5.35 -2.66 -4.97
N ASP A 44 -6.52 -3.12 -4.53
CA ASP A 44 -6.79 -4.52 -4.21
C ASP A 44 -5.71 -5.14 -3.30
N ARG A 45 -5.35 -4.39 -2.25
CA ARG A 45 -4.36 -4.80 -1.24
C ARG A 45 -4.94 -4.63 0.15
N SER A 46 -4.36 -5.30 1.14
CA SER A 46 -4.79 -5.13 2.53
C SER A 46 -4.33 -3.78 3.10
N VAL A 47 -5.12 -3.19 3.99
CA VAL A 47 -4.76 -1.94 4.70
C VAL A 47 -3.40 -2.07 5.39
N SER A 48 -3.14 -3.22 6.03
CA SER A 48 -1.84 -3.48 6.65
C SER A 48 -0.68 -3.50 5.66
N ALA A 49 -0.89 -3.96 4.42
CA ALA A 49 0.14 -3.92 3.38
C ALA A 49 0.43 -2.49 2.92
N ILE A 50 -0.60 -1.63 2.82
CA ILE A 50 -0.46 -0.20 2.51
C ILE A 50 0.37 0.50 3.59
N VAL A 51 -0.04 0.34 4.86
CA VAL A 51 0.65 0.95 6.01
C VAL A 51 2.10 0.50 6.08
N ASN A 52 2.35 -0.81 5.98
CA ASN A 52 3.71 -1.36 6.03
C ASN A 52 4.57 -0.85 4.86
N ARG A 53 4.02 -0.80 3.63
CA ARG A 53 4.81 -0.30 2.49
C ARG A 53 5.14 1.18 2.65
N ARG A 54 4.20 2.00 3.10
CA ARG A 54 4.44 3.42 3.35
C ARG A 54 5.51 3.63 4.41
N TYR A 55 5.50 2.84 5.48
CA TYR A 55 6.54 2.88 6.50
C TYR A 55 7.91 2.53 5.90
N VAL A 56 8.03 1.41 5.18
CA VAL A 56 9.29 0.98 4.53
C VAL A 56 9.82 2.02 3.55
N LEU A 57 8.96 2.63 2.73
CA LEU A 57 9.36 3.67 1.78
C LEU A 57 9.88 4.94 2.45
N ARG A 58 9.31 5.31 3.60
CA ARG A 58 9.78 6.47 4.39
C ARG A 58 11.10 6.18 5.08
N GLU A 59 11.26 5.00 5.67
CA GLU A 59 12.53 4.57 6.28
C GLU A 59 13.69 4.54 5.28
N ARG A 60 13.38 4.26 4.00
CA ARG A 60 14.37 4.20 2.91
C ARG A 60 14.59 5.52 2.18
N ASP A 61 13.88 6.59 2.57
CA ASP A 61 13.89 7.87 1.85
C ASP A 61 13.57 7.68 0.34
N GLU A 62 12.73 6.68 0.04
CA GLU A 62 12.24 6.36 -1.30
C GLU A 62 10.89 7.05 -1.54
N TRP A 63 10.18 7.39 -0.47
CA TRP A 63 8.91 8.12 -0.53
C TRP A 63 9.06 9.48 -1.23
N ASP A 64 10.09 10.25 -0.87
CA ASP A 64 10.39 11.56 -1.47
C ASP A 64 11.03 11.45 -2.86
N LYS A 65 11.60 10.29 -3.21
CA LYS A 65 12.10 10.02 -4.58
C LYS A 65 10.95 9.80 -5.55
N ILE A 66 9.92 9.06 -5.14
CA ILE A 66 8.71 8.89 -5.94
C ILE A 66 8.07 10.25 -6.26
N ALA A 67 8.09 11.18 -5.31
CA ALA A 67 7.60 12.55 -5.50
C ALA A 67 8.34 13.33 -6.60
N LYS A 68 9.64 13.06 -6.82
CA LYS A 68 10.47 13.75 -7.81
C LYS A 68 10.36 13.16 -9.22
N GLU A 69 9.81 11.96 -9.35
CA GLU A 69 9.62 11.26 -10.63
C GLU A 69 8.18 11.31 -11.16
N CYS A 70 7.30 12.07 -10.49
CA CYS A 70 5.93 12.40 -10.92
C CYS A 70 5.90 13.80 -11.52
#